data_AF-A0A7C7TJA5-F1
#
_entry.id   AF-A0A7C7TJA5-F1
#
_cell.length_a   1.000
_cell.length_b   1.000
_cell.length_c   1.000
_cell.angle_alpha   90.00
_cell.angle_beta   90.00
_cell.angle_gamma   90.00
#
_symmetry.space_group_name_H-M   'P 1'
#
loop_
_entity.id
_entity.type
_entity.pdbx_description
1 polymer ?
#
loop_
_entity_poly.entity_id
_entity_poly.type
_entity_poly.pdbx_seq_one_letter_code
_entity_poly.pdbx_strand_id
1 'polypeptide(L)'
;MSVETIFDQYYERASLPIRNTESSRTQLGSLDIRQVIEDDEFRNLNHKIVLKDGVAASVWREQEWGFGENSLDVTHFKDGIVQSLSIRYTGAGVTGLKLSLTRNEWLISDPDYRLPFVFGRSDMESWFRTSDLEMGLTRLRLAFDRETKHTYSVKDIGVDKKRAQHLYRDVEYRIDLGDRIQLTIDGKSPRKIDWRTKFNGDEIVRMYEYVSTEEWIDGWGPIADIIEARS
;
A
#
# COMPACT_ATOMS: atom_id res chain seq x y z
N MET A 1 6.73 -13.16 -13.40
CA MET A 1 7.90 -12.77 -12.59
C MET A 1 7.46 -12.86 -11.13
N SER A 2 8.28 -13.39 -10.22
CA SER A 2 7.92 -13.42 -8.79
C SER A 2 8.21 -12.07 -8.13
N VAL A 3 7.66 -11.84 -6.95
CA VAL A 3 7.92 -10.60 -6.18
C VAL A 3 9.39 -10.52 -5.77
N GLU A 4 9.96 -11.65 -5.38
CA GLU A 4 11.36 -11.78 -4.99
C GLU A 4 12.29 -11.41 -6.13
N THR A 5 11.98 -11.83 -7.36
CA THR A 5 12.74 -11.44 -8.55
C THR A 5 12.72 -9.92 -8.76
N ILE A 6 11.57 -9.27 -8.54
CA ILE A 6 11.46 -7.79 -8.63
C ILE A 6 12.37 -7.14 -7.57
N PHE A 7 12.39 -7.67 -6.35
CA PHE A 7 13.20 -7.14 -5.25
C PHE A 7 14.70 -7.34 -5.47
N ASP A 8 15.10 -8.52 -5.95
CA ASP A 8 16.49 -8.82 -6.28
C ASP A 8 17.00 -7.86 -7.36
N GLN A 9 16.23 -7.70 -8.46
CA GLN A 9 16.56 -6.78 -9.55
C GLN A 9 16.67 -5.33 -9.06
N TYR A 10 15.71 -4.89 -8.23
CA TYR A 10 15.74 -3.54 -7.68
C TYR A 10 16.98 -3.32 -6.80
N TYR A 11 17.27 -4.24 -5.88
CA TYR A 11 18.36 -4.11 -4.93
C TYR A 11 19.74 -4.16 -5.60
N GLU A 12 19.94 -5.10 -6.53
CA GLU A 12 21.16 -5.19 -7.34
C GLU A 12 21.41 -3.87 -8.07
N ARG A 13 20.39 -3.34 -8.76
CA ARG A 13 20.48 -2.06 -9.45
C ARG A 13 20.77 -0.90 -8.51
N ALA A 14 20.07 -0.81 -7.39
CA ALA A 14 20.24 0.28 -6.42
C ALA A 14 21.64 0.28 -5.79
N SER A 15 22.30 -0.88 -5.72
CA SER A 15 23.68 -1.00 -5.22
C SER A 15 24.75 -0.55 -6.23
N LEU A 16 24.37 -0.22 -7.47
CA LEU A 16 25.30 0.30 -8.47
C LEU A 16 25.55 1.81 -8.24
N PRO A 17 26.78 2.30 -8.45
CA PRO A 17 27.17 3.69 -8.14
C PRO A 17 26.71 4.71 -9.20
N ILE A 18 25.46 4.59 -9.67
CA ILE A 18 24.88 5.48 -10.68
C ILE A 18 24.28 6.73 -10.02
N ARG A 19 23.84 6.62 -8.77
CA ARG A 19 23.18 7.67 -7.99
C ARG A 19 23.78 7.74 -6.58
N ASN A 20 23.46 8.80 -5.86
CA ASN A 20 23.77 8.91 -4.43
C ASN A 20 22.86 7.95 -3.67
N THR A 21 23.33 6.71 -3.55
CA THR A 21 22.58 5.62 -2.94
C THR A 21 23.41 4.96 -1.86
N GLU A 22 22.83 4.88 -0.66
CA GLU A 22 23.33 4.05 0.42
C GLU A 22 22.51 2.76 0.44
N SER A 23 23.19 1.61 0.57
CA SER A 23 22.52 0.34 0.69
C SER A 23 23.13 -0.48 1.81
N SER A 24 22.28 -1.23 2.51
CA SER A 24 22.70 -2.15 3.56
C SER A 24 21.85 -3.41 3.53
N ARG A 25 22.37 -4.47 4.14
CA ARG A 25 21.70 -5.76 4.26
C ARG A 25 21.94 -6.32 5.65
N THR A 26 20.87 -6.67 6.33
CA THR A 26 20.89 -7.16 7.71
C THR A 26 20.14 -8.48 7.78
N GLN A 27 20.79 -9.50 8.36
CA GLN A 27 20.16 -10.78 8.66
C GLN A 27 19.76 -10.84 10.13
N LEU A 28 18.48 -11.03 10.43
CA LEU A 28 17.94 -11.19 11.79
C LEU A 28 17.12 -12.48 11.88
N GLY A 29 17.74 -13.57 12.34
CA GLY A 29 17.10 -14.88 12.34
C GLY A 29 16.66 -15.28 10.92
N SER A 30 15.36 -15.52 10.72
CA SER A 30 14.75 -15.84 9.42
C SER A 30 14.57 -14.63 8.49
N LEU A 31 14.81 -13.41 8.97
CA LEU A 31 14.57 -12.17 8.22
C LEU A 31 15.84 -11.72 7.48
N ASP A 32 15.71 -11.52 6.17
CA ASP A 32 16.67 -10.79 5.34
C ASP A 32 16.09 -9.40 5.06
N ILE A 33 16.69 -8.38 5.67
CA ILE A 33 16.27 -6.98 5.57
C ILE A 33 17.25 -6.25 4.68
N ARG A 34 16.77 -5.71 3.56
CA ARG A 34 17.55 -4.97 2.59
C ARG A 34 17.10 -3.53 2.61
N GLN A 35 17.98 -2.62 3.00
CA GLN A 35 17.69 -1.20 3.04
C GLN A 35 18.38 -0.49 1.89
N VAL A 36 17.66 0.46 1.29
CA VAL A 36 18.17 1.36 0.25
C VAL A 36 17.70 2.76 0.61
N ILE A 37 18.65 3.69 0.69
CA ILE A 37 18.40 5.13 0.84
C ILE A 37 18.93 5.78 -0.43
N GLU A 38 18.06 6.39 -1.22
CA GLU A 38 18.40 7.06 -2.48
C GLU A 38 18.00 8.53 -2.37
N ASP A 39 19.00 9.42 -2.55
CA ASP A 39 18.74 10.83 -2.83
C ASP A 39 18.57 10.99 -4.34
N ASP A 40 17.35 11.36 -4.72
CA ASP A 40 16.89 11.38 -6.09
C ASP A 40 17.05 12.77 -6.75
N GLU A 41 17.69 13.71 -6.03
CA GLU A 41 17.84 15.17 -6.24
C GLU A 41 16.57 16.00 -5.95
N PHE A 42 15.40 15.36 -5.95
CA PHE A 42 14.13 16.01 -5.68
C PHE A 42 13.51 15.56 -4.36
N ARG A 43 13.83 14.34 -3.92
CA ARG A 43 13.28 13.66 -2.74
C ARG A 43 14.30 12.70 -2.16
N ASN A 44 14.21 12.50 -0.85
CA ASN A 44 14.86 11.40 -0.16
C ASN A 44 13.91 10.20 -0.13
N LEU A 45 14.39 9.07 -0.65
CA LEU A 45 13.66 7.81 -0.68
C LEU A 45 14.36 6.81 0.23
N ASN A 46 13.68 6.32 1.25
CA ASN A 46 14.20 5.29 2.14
C ASN A 46 13.28 4.08 2.09
N HIS A 47 13.85 2.91 1.79
CA HIS A 47 13.09 1.69 1.58
C HIS A 47 13.72 0.54 2.36
N LYS A 48 12.90 -0.23 3.08
CA LYS A 48 13.29 -1.50 3.68
C LYS A 48 12.47 -2.61 3.04
N ILE A 49 13.15 -3.54 2.40
CA ILE A 49 12.56 -4.75 1.83
C ILE A 49 12.84 -5.90 2.79
N VAL A 50 11.80 -6.60 3.23
CA VAL A 50 11.91 -7.71 4.16
C VAL A 50 11.49 -9.00 3.47
N LEU A 51 12.43 -9.94 3.43
CA LEU A 51 12.16 -11.33 3.08
C LEU A 51 12.15 -12.16 4.38
N LYS A 52 11.18 -13.05 4.52
CA LYS A 52 11.13 -14.04 5.60
C LYS A 52 11.29 -15.42 4.99
N ASP A 53 12.34 -16.14 5.39
CA ASP A 53 12.69 -17.45 4.83
C ASP A 53 12.82 -17.41 3.29
N GLY A 54 13.34 -16.29 2.76
CA GLY A 54 13.51 -16.06 1.32
C GLY A 54 12.25 -15.66 0.56
N VAL A 55 11.10 -15.51 1.22
CA VAL A 55 9.83 -15.10 0.61
C VAL A 55 9.51 -13.65 0.96
N ALA A 56 8.98 -12.89 0.01
CA ALA A 56 8.53 -11.52 0.25
C ALA A 56 7.53 -11.46 1.41
N ALA A 57 7.85 -10.67 2.44
CA ALA A 57 7.02 -10.53 3.64
C ALA A 57 6.44 -9.11 3.72
N SER A 58 7.29 -8.10 3.69
CA SER A 58 6.87 -6.71 3.73
C SER A 58 7.86 -5.76 3.06
N VAL A 59 7.36 -4.59 2.69
CA VAL A 59 8.17 -3.45 2.24
C VAL A 59 7.70 -2.22 2.99
N TRP A 60 8.62 -1.55 3.66
CA TRP A 60 8.42 -0.24 4.25
C TRP A 60 9.08 0.83 3.39
N ARG A 61 8.44 1.99 3.26
CA ARG A 61 8.96 3.12 2.50
C ARG A 61 8.69 4.43 3.23
N GLU A 62 9.68 5.29 3.21
CA GLU A 62 9.57 6.69 3.58
C GLU A 62 9.94 7.55 2.38
N GLN A 63 9.15 8.59 2.15
CA GLN A 63 9.40 9.57 1.10
C GLN A 63 9.15 10.97 1.67
N GLU A 64 10.19 11.79 1.63
CA GLU A 64 10.07 13.22 1.89
C GLU A 64 9.64 13.91 0.59
N TRP A 65 8.46 14.50 0.62
CA TRP A 65 7.96 15.37 -0.45
C TRP A 65 8.36 16.80 -0.08
N GLY A 66 8.89 17.56 -1.05
CA GLY A 66 9.26 18.95 -0.81
C GLY A 66 8.15 19.75 -0.12
N PHE A 67 8.52 20.82 0.58
CA PHE A 67 7.62 21.63 1.43
C PHE A 67 7.15 20.96 2.74
N GLY A 68 7.87 19.94 3.23
CA GLY A 68 7.65 19.35 4.55
C GLY A 68 6.49 18.35 4.62
N GLU A 69 5.98 17.91 3.47
CA GLU A 69 5.04 16.81 3.37
C GLU A 69 5.81 15.49 3.34
N ASN A 70 5.34 14.48 4.04
CA ASN A 70 6.01 13.18 4.10
C ASN A 70 5.01 12.06 3.89
N SER A 71 5.49 10.92 3.41
CA SER A 71 4.71 9.70 3.37
C SER A 71 5.46 8.51 3.92
N LEU A 72 4.77 7.73 4.75
CA LEU A 72 5.19 6.42 5.22
C LEU A 72 4.26 5.36 4.64
N ASP A 73 4.82 4.36 3.98
CA ASP A 73 4.09 3.24 3.42
C ASP A 73 4.57 1.93 4.01
N VAL A 74 3.65 1.05 4.34
CA VAL A 74 3.91 -0.36 4.61
C VAL A 74 3.09 -1.18 3.64
N THR A 75 3.74 -2.13 2.97
CA THR A 75 3.09 -3.12 2.10
C THR A 75 3.39 -4.52 2.63
N HIS A 76 2.37 -5.33 2.78
CA HIS A 76 2.45 -6.73 3.22
C HIS A 76 2.11 -7.69 2.08
N PHE A 77 2.82 -8.81 2.06
CA PHE A 77 2.68 -9.86 1.07
C PHE A 77 2.33 -11.16 1.80
N LYS A 78 1.16 -11.72 1.51
CA LYS A 78 0.70 -12.95 2.15
C LYS A 78 -0.24 -13.71 1.24
N ASP A 79 0.06 -14.98 0.98
CA ASP A 79 -0.81 -15.90 0.22
C ASP A 79 -1.27 -15.34 -1.14
N GLY A 80 -0.38 -14.64 -1.84
CA GLY A 80 -0.65 -13.99 -3.13
C GLY A 80 -1.44 -12.68 -3.03
N ILE A 81 -1.80 -12.25 -1.82
CA ILE A 81 -2.48 -10.99 -1.52
C ILE A 81 -1.45 -9.94 -1.13
N VAL A 82 -1.64 -8.73 -1.64
CA VAL A 82 -0.81 -7.57 -1.31
C VAL A 82 -1.71 -6.50 -0.70
N GLN A 83 -1.45 -6.13 0.55
CA GLN A 83 -2.14 -5.06 1.26
C GLN A 83 -1.16 -3.93 1.53
N SER A 84 -1.56 -2.69 1.29
CA SER A 84 -0.71 -1.53 1.56
C SER A 84 -1.47 -0.49 2.39
N LEU A 85 -0.80 -0.03 3.45
CA LEU A 85 -1.13 1.14 4.24
C LEU A 85 -0.15 2.25 3.88
N SER A 86 -0.67 3.42 3.51
CA SER A 86 0.11 4.60 3.17
C SER A 86 -0.43 5.80 3.93
N ILE A 87 0.41 6.45 4.72
CA ILE A 87 0.07 7.61 5.53
C ILE A 87 0.79 8.82 4.99
N ARG A 88 0.06 9.93 4.84
CA ARG A 88 0.60 11.25 4.53
C ARG A 88 0.52 12.14 5.76
N TYR A 89 1.60 12.85 6.04
CA TYR A 89 1.68 13.73 7.20
C TYR A 89 2.51 14.98 6.90
N THR A 90 2.25 16.04 7.66
CA THR A 90 2.96 17.33 7.61
C THR A 90 3.19 17.80 9.04
N GLY A 91 4.44 18.02 9.42
CA GLY A 91 4.80 18.25 10.83
C GLY A 91 4.32 17.07 11.70
N ALA A 92 3.54 17.36 12.74
CA ALA A 92 2.97 16.34 13.63
C ALA A 92 1.58 15.82 13.21
N GLY A 93 1.01 16.32 12.11
CA GLY A 93 -0.37 16.04 11.71
C GLY A 93 -0.47 15.05 10.55
N VAL A 94 -1.26 13.99 10.71
CA VAL A 94 -1.64 13.11 9.60
C VAL A 94 -2.73 13.80 8.76
N THR A 95 -2.45 13.96 7.46
CA THR A 95 -3.30 14.69 6.51
C THR A 95 -4.05 13.78 5.56
N GLY A 96 -3.59 12.53 5.40
CA GLY A 96 -4.27 11.56 4.56
C GLY A 96 -3.81 10.13 4.79
N LEU A 97 -4.66 9.22 4.35
CA LEU A 97 -4.46 7.79 4.43
C LEU A 97 -4.88 7.18 3.09
N LYS A 98 -4.14 6.18 2.62
CA LYS A 98 -4.52 5.35 1.50
C LYS A 98 -4.36 3.89 1.87
N LEU A 99 -5.40 3.11 1.64
CA LEU A 99 -5.37 1.65 1.71
C LEU A 99 -5.47 1.08 0.30
N SER A 100 -4.66 0.08 0.00
CA SER A 100 -4.67 -0.58 -1.31
C SER A 100 -4.68 -2.09 -1.16
N LEU A 101 -5.38 -2.75 -2.07
CA LEU A 101 -5.45 -4.21 -2.17
C LEU A 101 -5.10 -4.61 -3.61
N THR A 102 -4.10 -5.48 -3.75
CA THR A 102 -3.70 -6.04 -5.04
C THR A 102 -3.19 -7.48 -4.87
N ARG A 103 -2.48 -7.98 -5.88
CA ARG A 103 -1.99 -9.35 -5.99
C ARG A 103 -0.53 -9.36 -6.42
N ASN A 104 0.20 -10.40 -6.01
CA ASN A 104 1.62 -10.54 -6.31
C ASN A 104 1.90 -10.47 -7.82
N GLU A 105 1.07 -11.12 -8.63
CA GLU A 105 1.23 -11.17 -10.09
C GLU A 105 0.91 -9.84 -10.81
N TRP A 106 0.38 -8.85 -10.10
CA TRP A 106 0.06 -7.52 -10.64
C TRP A 106 1.09 -6.46 -10.27
N LEU A 107 2.12 -6.84 -9.53
CA LEU A 107 3.26 -6.00 -9.26
C LEU A 107 4.20 -6.00 -10.46
N ILE A 108 4.76 -4.84 -10.76
CA ILE A 108 5.75 -4.67 -11.81
C ILE A 108 6.92 -3.85 -11.28
N SER A 109 8.08 -4.02 -11.91
CA SER A 109 9.23 -3.16 -11.67
C SER A 109 8.86 -1.70 -11.94
N ASP A 110 9.36 -0.80 -11.10
CA ASP A 110 9.18 0.63 -11.32
C ASP A 110 9.92 1.06 -12.59
N PRO A 111 9.24 1.60 -13.62
CA PRO A 111 9.91 2.01 -14.86
C PRO A 111 10.86 3.19 -14.68
N ASP A 112 10.70 3.99 -13.62
CA ASP A 112 11.63 5.06 -13.28
C ASP A 112 12.82 4.55 -12.44
N TYR A 113 12.75 3.28 -12.04
CA TYR A 113 13.73 2.61 -11.19
C TYR A 113 14.01 3.43 -9.92
N ARG A 114 12.99 3.94 -9.25
CA ARG A 114 13.12 4.65 -7.98
C ARG A 114 12.56 3.82 -6.84
N LEU A 115 11.49 3.07 -7.12
CA LEU A 115 10.78 2.27 -6.14
C LEU A 115 11.08 0.77 -6.30
N PRO A 116 11.01 -0.02 -5.20
CA PRO A 116 11.13 -1.47 -5.27
C PRO A 116 10.12 -2.11 -6.23
N PHE A 117 8.91 -1.56 -6.31
CA PHE A 117 7.86 -2.00 -7.22
C PHE A 117 6.79 -0.90 -7.36
N VAL A 118 5.93 -1.04 -8.38
CA VAL A 118 4.68 -0.29 -8.50
C VAL A 118 3.51 -1.23 -8.78
N PHE A 119 2.28 -0.76 -8.49
CA PHE A 119 1.07 -1.49 -8.84
C PHE A 119 0.79 -1.35 -10.34
N GLY A 120 0.99 -2.42 -11.09
CA GLY A 120 0.54 -2.51 -12.49
C GLY A 120 -0.99 -2.60 -12.56
N ARG A 121 -1.58 -3.33 -11.62
CA ARG A 121 -3.04 -3.38 -11.39
C ARG A 121 -3.34 -3.36 -9.90
N SER A 122 -4.57 -3.00 -9.53
CA SER A 122 -5.09 -3.19 -8.17
C SER A 122 -6.55 -3.62 -8.19
N ASP A 123 -6.93 -4.42 -7.19
CA ASP A 123 -8.33 -4.78 -6.98
C ASP A 123 -9.09 -3.58 -6.40
N MET A 124 -8.49 -2.89 -5.43
CA MET A 124 -9.10 -1.75 -4.74
C MET A 124 -8.06 -0.73 -4.27
N GLU A 125 -8.40 0.55 -4.40
CA GLU A 125 -7.70 1.66 -3.75
C GLU A 125 -8.72 2.56 -3.06
N SER A 126 -8.51 2.85 -1.78
CA SER A 126 -9.33 3.76 -0.99
C SER A 126 -8.47 4.88 -0.40
N TRP A 127 -8.98 6.11 -0.46
CA TRP A 127 -8.32 7.29 0.07
C TRP A 127 -9.20 7.97 1.10
N PHE A 128 -8.56 8.36 2.19
CA PHE A 128 -9.17 9.04 3.31
C PHE A 128 -8.45 10.36 3.54
N ARG A 129 -9.20 11.37 3.95
CA ARG A 129 -8.67 12.68 4.32
C ARG A 129 -9.26 13.13 5.63
N THR A 130 -8.49 13.93 6.35
CA THR A 130 -8.93 14.56 7.59
C THR A 130 -10.03 15.57 7.30
N SER A 131 -11.16 15.46 8.00
CA SER A 131 -12.27 16.42 8.03
C SER A 131 -12.96 16.34 9.39
N ASP A 132 -13.22 17.48 10.03
CA ASP A 132 -14.01 17.56 11.28
C ASP A 132 -13.58 16.58 12.39
N LEU A 133 -12.27 16.48 12.65
CA LEU A 133 -11.64 15.61 13.65
C LEU A 133 -11.66 14.10 13.35
N GLU A 134 -12.20 13.69 12.20
CA GLU A 134 -12.18 12.30 11.72
C GLU A 134 -11.38 12.18 10.42
N MET A 135 -10.95 10.96 10.10
CA MET A 135 -10.40 10.62 8.79
C MET A 135 -11.42 9.82 7.99
N GLY A 136 -12.06 10.47 7.01
CA GLY A 136 -13.18 9.90 6.26
C GLY A 136 -12.82 9.51 4.83
N LEU A 137 -13.49 8.48 4.31
CA LEU A 137 -13.35 8.02 2.93
C LEU A 137 -13.80 9.11 1.95
N THR A 138 -12.85 9.57 1.13
CA THR A 138 -13.10 10.58 0.08
C THR A 138 -13.14 9.97 -1.31
N ARG A 139 -12.42 8.86 -1.52
CA ARG A 139 -12.32 8.21 -2.82
C ARG A 139 -12.21 6.71 -2.69
N LEU A 140 -12.86 5.99 -3.59
CA LEU A 140 -12.80 4.54 -3.70
C LEU A 140 -12.88 4.12 -5.16
N ARG A 141 -11.90 3.32 -5.58
CA ARG A 141 -11.77 2.80 -6.94
C ARG A 141 -11.53 1.31 -6.92
N LEU A 142 -12.06 0.64 -7.92
CA LEU A 142 -11.87 -0.78 -8.18
C LEU A 142 -11.19 -0.98 -9.53
N ALA A 143 -10.58 -2.16 -9.69
CA ALA A 143 -10.05 -2.64 -10.97
C ALA A 143 -9.13 -1.62 -11.66
N PHE A 144 -8.19 -1.03 -10.92
CA PHE A 144 -7.19 -0.16 -11.54
C PHE A 144 -6.28 -1.00 -12.44
N ASP A 145 -6.03 -0.52 -13.66
CA ASP A 145 -5.10 -1.12 -14.60
C ASP A 145 -4.28 -0.01 -15.28
N ARG A 146 -2.97 0.02 -14.98
CA ARG A 146 -2.04 1.04 -15.44
C ARG A 146 -1.80 0.98 -16.94
N GLU A 147 -1.86 -0.20 -17.54
CA GLU A 147 -1.58 -0.42 -18.96
C GLU A 147 -2.71 0.14 -19.82
N THR A 148 -3.94 -0.25 -19.49
CA THR A 148 -5.16 0.17 -20.23
C THR A 148 -5.74 1.49 -19.74
N LYS A 149 -5.19 2.07 -18.66
CA LYS A 149 -5.73 3.25 -17.95
C LYS A 149 -7.16 3.04 -17.44
N HIS A 150 -7.56 1.79 -17.25
CA HIS A 150 -8.89 1.44 -16.74
C HIS A 150 -8.98 1.67 -15.24
N THR A 151 -10.14 2.12 -14.79
CA THR A 151 -10.51 2.19 -13.37
C THR A 151 -12.03 2.26 -13.26
N TYR A 152 -12.58 1.69 -12.19
CA TYR A 152 -14.00 1.81 -11.87
C TYR A 152 -14.19 2.61 -10.58
N SER A 153 -14.62 3.86 -10.71
CA SER A 153 -14.89 4.74 -9.57
C SER A 153 -16.21 4.38 -8.89
N VAL A 154 -16.14 4.07 -7.59
CA VAL A 154 -17.30 3.86 -6.72
C VAL A 154 -17.60 5.13 -5.93
N LYS A 155 -16.56 5.82 -5.45
CA LYS A 155 -16.64 7.13 -4.79
C LYS A 155 -15.55 8.06 -5.31
N ASP A 156 -15.91 9.26 -5.74
CA ASP A 156 -15.02 10.36 -6.14
C ASP A 156 -15.84 11.66 -6.23
N ILE A 157 -15.22 12.78 -6.61
CA ILE A 157 -15.96 14.03 -6.88
C ILE A 157 -17.01 13.77 -7.98
N GLY A 158 -18.28 13.98 -7.65
CA GLY A 158 -19.41 13.76 -8.57
C GLY A 158 -19.81 12.29 -8.75
N VAL A 159 -19.21 11.36 -8.01
CA VAL A 159 -19.52 9.92 -8.06
C VAL A 159 -19.75 9.39 -6.65
N ASP A 160 -20.94 8.86 -6.38
CA ASP A 160 -21.26 8.24 -5.08
C ASP A 160 -22.19 7.04 -5.28
N LYS A 161 -21.61 5.86 -5.47
CA LYS A 161 -22.34 4.62 -5.69
C LYS A 161 -22.49 3.88 -4.35
N LYS A 162 -23.72 3.68 -3.91
CA LYS A 162 -24.02 2.85 -2.72
C LYS A 162 -23.86 1.36 -2.99
N ARG A 163 -24.11 0.92 -4.21
CA ARG A 163 -23.99 -0.47 -4.64
C ARG A 163 -23.53 -0.53 -6.08
N ALA A 164 -22.66 -1.48 -6.40
CA ALA A 164 -22.21 -1.70 -7.77
C ALA A 164 -21.75 -3.14 -8.01
N GLN A 165 -21.87 -3.55 -9.25
CA GLN A 165 -21.27 -4.76 -9.80
C GLN A 165 -20.46 -4.35 -11.03
N HIS A 166 -19.23 -4.83 -11.13
CA HIS A 166 -18.32 -4.48 -12.22
C HIS A 166 -17.50 -5.70 -12.61
N LEU A 167 -17.57 -6.10 -13.88
CA LEU A 167 -16.71 -7.13 -14.44
C LEU A 167 -15.57 -6.45 -15.19
N TYR A 168 -14.33 -6.79 -14.82
CA TYR A 168 -13.15 -6.37 -15.57
C TYR A 168 -12.26 -7.57 -15.85
N ARG A 169 -12.09 -7.89 -17.13
CA ARG A 169 -11.45 -9.12 -17.60
C ARG A 169 -12.12 -10.35 -16.96
N ASP A 170 -11.39 -11.15 -16.20
CA ASP A 170 -11.83 -12.38 -15.54
C ASP A 170 -12.14 -12.20 -14.04
N VAL A 171 -12.27 -10.95 -13.58
CA VAL A 171 -12.56 -10.64 -12.17
C VAL A 171 -13.84 -9.83 -12.05
N GLU A 172 -14.78 -10.35 -11.27
CA GLU A 172 -16.02 -9.70 -10.94
C GLU A 172 -15.93 -9.06 -9.56
N TYR A 173 -16.31 -7.79 -9.48
CA TYR A 173 -16.33 -7.00 -8.26
C TYR A 173 -17.77 -6.67 -7.90
N ARG A 174 -18.21 -7.06 -6.70
CA ARG A 174 -19.53 -6.72 -6.15
C ARG A 174 -19.33 -5.93 -4.87
N ILE A 175 -19.79 -4.69 -4.85
CA ILE A 175 -19.53 -3.77 -3.75
C ILE A 175 -20.81 -3.15 -3.21
N ASP A 176 -20.91 -3.12 -1.89
CA ASP A 176 -21.88 -2.37 -1.10
C ASP A 176 -21.10 -1.34 -0.26
N LEU A 177 -21.43 -0.06 -0.40
CA LEU A 177 -20.78 1.08 0.24
C LEU A 177 -21.79 1.82 1.13
N GLY A 178 -21.57 1.72 2.43
CA GLY A 178 -22.29 2.45 3.48
C GLY A 178 -21.30 2.99 4.52
N ASP A 179 -21.50 2.67 5.79
CA ASP A 179 -20.51 2.92 6.86
C ASP A 179 -19.28 2.01 6.77
N ARG A 180 -19.33 1.05 5.84
CA ARG A 180 -18.32 0.04 5.57
C ARG A 180 -18.19 -0.14 4.06
N ILE A 181 -17.00 -0.54 3.62
CA ILE A 181 -16.67 -0.96 2.26
C ILE A 181 -16.77 -2.48 2.23
N GLN A 182 -17.89 -3.00 1.74
CA GLN A 182 -18.13 -4.43 1.64
C GLN A 182 -17.92 -4.87 0.19
N LEU A 183 -16.75 -5.44 -0.10
CA LEU A 183 -16.36 -5.85 -1.44
C LEU A 183 -16.23 -7.37 -1.51
N THR A 184 -16.96 -7.99 -2.43
CA THR A 184 -16.72 -9.36 -2.88
C THR A 184 -15.97 -9.31 -4.20
N ILE A 185 -14.86 -10.02 -4.27
CA ILE A 185 -14.07 -10.21 -5.48
C ILE A 185 -14.21 -11.67 -5.86
N ASP A 186 -14.79 -11.93 -7.03
CA ASP A 186 -14.96 -13.26 -7.58
C ASP A 186 -14.02 -13.43 -8.80
N GLY A 187 -13.40 -14.60 -8.93
CA GLY A 187 -12.40 -14.88 -9.96
C GLY A 187 -11.45 -16.00 -9.54
N LYS A 188 -10.20 -15.97 -10.00
CA LYS A 188 -9.20 -17.01 -9.66
C LYS A 188 -8.85 -17.10 -8.17
N SER A 189 -9.02 -16.03 -7.42
CA SER A 189 -8.76 -15.99 -5.98
C SER A 189 -9.88 -15.23 -5.26
N PRO A 190 -11.04 -15.89 -5.06
CA PRO A 190 -12.21 -15.26 -4.48
C PRO A 190 -11.95 -14.80 -3.05
N ARG A 191 -12.49 -13.64 -2.69
CA ARG A 191 -12.34 -13.09 -1.35
C ARG A 191 -13.42 -12.06 -1.02
N LYS A 192 -13.61 -11.84 0.26
CA LYS A 192 -14.48 -10.81 0.81
C LYS A 192 -13.64 -9.84 1.62
N ILE A 193 -13.91 -8.57 1.44
CA ILE A 193 -13.26 -7.46 2.12
C ILE A 193 -14.33 -6.68 2.83
N ASP A 194 -14.07 -6.33 4.08
CA ASP A 194 -14.95 -5.50 4.86
C ASP A 194 -14.14 -4.47 5.66
N TRP A 195 -13.97 -3.29 5.05
CA TRP A 195 -13.16 -2.21 5.62
C TRP A 195 -14.02 -1.07 6.11
N ARG A 196 -13.55 -0.35 7.13
CA ARG A 196 -14.23 0.85 7.63
C ARG A 196 -14.09 2.01 6.63
N THR A 197 -15.09 2.90 6.61
CA THR A 197 -15.06 4.13 5.80
C THR A 197 -14.60 5.35 6.60
N LYS A 198 -14.37 5.21 7.91
CA LYS A 198 -14.00 6.30 8.82
C LYS A 198 -13.15 5.80 9.97
N PHE A 199 -12.20 6.64 10.40
CA PHE A 199 -11.32 6.42 11.54
C PHE A 199 -11.27 7.67 12.44
N ASN A 200 -11.19 7.46 13.74
CA ASN A 200 -11.00 8.54 14.72
C ASN A 200 -9.50 8.90 14.90
N GLY A 201 -9.22 9.97 15.64
CA GLY A 201 -7.85 10.45 15.86
C GLY A 201 -6.92 9.40 16.48
N ASP A 202 -7.36 8.69 17.51
CA ASP A 202 -6.54 7.67 18.21
C ASP A 202 -6.19 6.50 17.30
N GLU A 203 -7.13 6.08 16.46
CA GLU A 203 -6.93 5.04 15.45
C GLU A 203 -5.91 5.47 14.38
N ILE A 204 -5.97 6.74 13.95
CA ILE A 204 -4.98 7.30 13.02
C ILE A 204 -3.60 7.37 13.66
N VAL A 205 -3.50 7.82 14.92
CA VAL A 205 -2.23 7.87 15.66
C VAL A 205 -1.63 6.47 15.76
N ARG A 206 -2.42 5.46 16.12
CA ARG A 206 -1.93 4.07 16.22
C ARG A 206 -1.48 3.51 14.87
N MET A 207 -2.16 3.83 13.77
CA MET A 207 -1.69 3.45 12.43
C MET A 207 -0.40 4.19 12.05
N TYR A 208 -0.26 5.46 12.44
CA TYR A 208 0.96 6.23 12.23
C TYR A 208 2.14 5.67 13.04
N GLU A 209 1.92 5.35 14.31
CA GLU A 209 2.90 4.68 15.16
C GLU A 209 3.32 3.35 14.54
N TYR A 210 2.36 2.51 14.14
CA TYR A 210 2.64 1.22 13.50
C TYR A 210 3.54 1.33 12.24
N VAL A 211 3.34 2.35 11.39
CA VAL A 211 4.22 2.54 10.21
C VAL A 211 5.53 3.24 10.56
N SER A 212 5.59 3.95 11.69
CA SER A 212 6.79 4.69 12.12
C SER A 212 7.72 3.83 13.00
N THR A 213 7.16 2.83 13.69
CA THR A 213 7.89 1.85 14.48
C THR A 213 8.10 0.59 13.63
N GLU A 214 9.13 -0.21 13.91
CA GLU A 214 9.36 -1.46 13.17
C GLU A 214 8.32 -2.57 13.49
N GLU A 215 7.20 -2.25 14.15
CA GLU A 215 6.09 -3.17 14.43
C GLU A 215 5.51 -3.81 13.17
N TRP A 216 5.61 -3.11 12.03
CA TRP A 216 5.20 -3.65 10.74
C TRP A 216 6.00 -4.87 10.28
N ILE A 217 7.15 -5.17 10.88
CA ILE A 217 7.91 -6.40 10.56
C ILE A 217 7.10 -7.65 10.94
N ASP A 218 6.27 -7.57 11.98
CA ASP A 218 5.50 -8.70 12.50
C ASP A 218 4.19 -8.97 11.73
N GLY A 219 3.89 -8.20 10.69
CA GLY A 219 2.74 -8.42 9.81
C GLY A 219 1.64 -7.37 9.95
N TRP A 220 0.52 -7.61 9.26
CA TRP A 220 -0.67 -6.73 9.23
C TRP A 220 -1.52 -6.75 10.51
N GLY A 221 -1.35 -7.77 11.34
CA GLY A 221 -2.17 -8.03 12.54
C GLY A 221 -2.38 -6.82 13.47
N PRO A 222 -1.35 -6.02 13.81
CA PRO A 222 -1.48 -4.91 14.75
C PRO A 222 -2.49 -3.82 14.38
N ILE A 223 -2.75 -3.64 13.08
CA ILE A 223 -3.69 -2.64 12.52
C ILE A 223 -4.92 -3.26 11.87
N ALA A 224 -4.97 -4.59 11.74
CA ALA A 224 -6.09 -5.30 11.12
C ALA A 224 -7.42 -4.90 11.77
N ASP A 225 -7.48 -4.83 13.10
CA ASP A 225 -8.71 -4.55 13.85
C ASP A 225 -9.17 -3.10 13.75
N ILE A 226 -8.27 -2.21 13.34
CA ILE A 226 -8.58 -0.80 13.08
C ILE A 226 -9.23 -0.69 11.71
N ILE A 227 -8.68 -1.39 10.70
CA ILE A 227 -9.07 -1.26 9.29
C ILE A 227 -10.26 -2.17 8.95
N GLU A 228 -10.14 -3.43 9.33
CA GLU A 228 -11.10 -4.49 9.08
C GLU A 228 -12.10 -4.49 10.23
N ALA A 229 -13.35 -4.22 9.92
CA ALA A 229 -14.36 -4.34 10.95
C ALA A 229 -14.64 -5.84 11.16
N ARG A 230 -14.17 -6.39 12.28
CA ARG A 230 -14.50 -7.77 12.65
C ARG A 230 -16.02 -7.89 12.82
N SER A 231 -16.61 -8.89 12.15
CA SER A 231 -17.99 -9.34 12.38
C SER A 231 -18.08 -10.15 13.66
#